data_AF-A0A371GIU4-F1
#
_entry.id   AF-A0A371GIU4-F1
#
_cell.length_a   1.000
_cell.length_b   1.000
_cell.length_c   1.000
_cell.angle_alpha   90.00
_cell.angle_beta   90.00
_cell.angle_gamma   90.00
#
_symmetry.space_group_name_H-M   'P 1'
#
loop_
_entity.id
_entity.type
_entity.pdbx_description
1 polymer ?
#
loop_
_entity_poly.entity_id
_entity_poly.type
_entity_poly.pdbx_seq_one_letter_code
_entity_poly.pdbx_strand_id
1 'polypeptide(L)'
;MASCLQAANQEICAKRIERDQATTEKEQLKEALTHLLEEELARAKLSKEYLVDQRCESIFELVKAGAKADEAKAQSQATIQESKTTLEGWKQRCYDIADAAEEFVKIAWLANQALMDIPRSLRIAEGMVDPFRTPREISQFLELCRELYDTMKEMSAPP
;
A
#
# COMPACT_ATOMS: atom_id res chain seq x y z
N MET A 1 54.92 66.13 -72.74
CA MET A 1 55.44 65.52 -71.50
C MET A 1 54.72 66.00 -70.23
N ALA A 2 54.38 67.29 -70.06
CA ALA A 2 53.70 67.78 -68.85
C ALA A 2 52.32 67.15 -68.56
N SER A 3 51.50 66.91 -69.60
CA SER A 3 50.16 66.29 -69.46
C SER A 3 50.20 64.85 -68.93
N CYS A 4 51.22 64.06 -69.26
CA CYS A 4 51.34 62.67 -68.80
C CYS A 4 51.68 62.58 -67.30
N LEU A 5 52.50 63.50 -66.78
CA LEU A 5 52.86 63.55 -65.36
C LEU A 5 51.66 63.94 -64.47
N GLN A 6 50.80 64.83 -64.96
CA GLN A 6 49.60 65.25 -64.24
C GLN A 6 48.59 64.11 -64.10
N ALA A 7 48.38 63.32 -65.16
CA ALA A 7 47.52 62.13 -65.12
C ALA A 7 48.03 61.08 -64.12
N ALA A 8 49.34 60.82 -64.11
CA ALA A 8 49.96 59.89 -63.16
C ALA A 8 49.77 60.33 -61.69
N ASN A 9 49.91 61.63 -61.40
CA ASN A 9 49.68 62.14 -60.04
C ASN A 9 48.21 62.05 -59.60
N GLN A 10 47.26 62.29 -60.50
CA GLN A 10 45.82 62.11 -60.21
C GLN A 10 45.48 60.65 -59.90
N GLU A 11 46.04 59.71 -60.66
CA GLU A 11 45.86 58.27 -60.42
C GLU A 11 46.41 57.84 -59.05
N ILE A 12 47.59 58.35 -58.66
CA ILE A 12 48.18 58.07 -57.34
C ILE A 12 47.29 58.61 -56.21
N CYS A 13 46.75 59.83 -56.36
CA CYS A 13 45.83 60.42 -55.37
C CYS A 13 44.53 59.62 -55.27
N ALA A 14 43.91 59.24 -56.40
CA ALA A 14 42.71 58.41 -56.40
C ALA A 14 42.96 57.06 -55.70
N LYS A 15 44.08 56.38 -56.02
CA LYS A 15 44.48 55.13 -55.36
C LYS A 15 44.77 55.27 -53.87
N ARG A 16 45.15 56.46 -53.37
CA ARG A 16 45.30 56.70 -51.93
C ARG A 16 43.94 56.85 -51.27
N ILE A 17 43.04 57.63 -51.86
CA ILE A 17 41.68 57.82 -51.36
C ILE A 17 40.95 56.47 -51.30
N GLU A 18 41.02 55.67 -52.36
CA GLU A 18 40.42 54.33 -52.38
C GLU A 18 41.01 53.42 -51.29
N ARG A 19 42.33 53.47 -51.07
CA ARG A 19 42.98 52.66 -50.03
C ARG A 19 42.55 53.11 -48.64
N ASP A 20 42.54 54.42 -48.38
CA ASP A 20 42.18 54.97 -47.08
C ASP A 20 40.71 54.66 -46.79
N GLN A 21 39.83 54.80 -47.78
CA GLN A 21 38.45 54.38 -47.70
C GLN A 21 38.33 52.88 -47.39
N ALA A 22 39.03 52.02 -48.14
CA ALA A 22 39.02 50.58 -47.88
C ALA A 22 39.54 50.21 -46.47
N THR A 23 40.50 50.97 -45.92
CA THR A 23 40.96 50.75 -44.53
C THR A 23 39.90 51.12 -43.50
N THR A 24 39.18 52.23 -43.72
CA THR A 24 38.08 52.64 -42.83
C THR A 24 36.91 51.67 -42.88
N GLU A 25 36.49 51.24 -44.07
CA GLU A 25 35.43 50.25 -44.24
C GLU A 25 35.80 48.91 -43.60
N LYS A 26 37.06 48.48 -43.74
CA LYS A 26 37.57 47.26 -43.10
C LYS A 26 37.51 47.35 -41.58
N GLU A 27 37.86 48.49 -40.99
CA GLU A 27 37.83 48.66 -39.54
C GLU A 27 36.39 48.70 -39.01
N GLN A 28 35.49 49.41 -39.70
CA GLN A 28 34.05 49.42 -39.40
C GLN A 28 33.45 48.02 -39.49
N LEU A 29 33.80 47.24 -40.52
CA LEU A 29 33.34 45.86 -40.67
C LEU A 29 33.84 44.97 -39.53
N LYS A 30 35.08 45.14 -39.07
CA LYS A 30 35.59 44.40 -37.91
C LYS A 30 34.82 44.75 -36.64
N GLU A 31 34.58 46.03 -36.37
CA GLU A 31 33.82 46.48 -35.20
C GLU A 31 32.39 45.92 -35.22
N ALA A 32 31.72 45.97 -36.37
CA ALA A 32 30.39 45.38 -36.56
C ALA A 32 30.41 43.85 -36.32
N LEU A 33 31.44 43.15 -36.81
CA LEU A 33 31.61 41.71 -36.58
C LEU A 33 31.82 41.38 -35.10
N THR A 34 32.64 42.16 -34.39
CA THR A 34 32.87 41.96 -32.96
C THR A 34 31.60 42.19 -32.15
N HIS A 35 30.84 43.24 -32.46
CA HIS A 35 29.57 43.51 -31.79
C HIS A 35 28.55 42.38 -32.04
N LEU A 36 28.41 41.92 -33.29
CA LEU A 36 27.51 40.81 -33.61
C LEU A 36 27.92 39.52 -32.88
N LEU A 37 29.23 39.25 -32.79
CA LEU A 37 29.74 38.08 -32.06
C LEU A 37 29.45 38.16 -30.56
N GLU A 38 29.63 39.33 -29.94
CA GLU A 38 29.30 39.54 -28.53
C GLU A 38 27.80 39.37 -28.27
N GLU A 39 26.96 39.86 -29.16
CA GLU A 39 25.50 39.74 -29.06
C GLU A 39 25.03 38.28 -29.20
N GLU A 40 25.54 37.53 -30.19
CA GLU A 40 25.24 36.11 -30.35
C GLU A 40 25.73 35.29 -29.15
N LEU A 41 26.89 35.65 -28.58
CA LEU A 41 27.42 35.00 -27.37
C LEU A 41 26.53 35.29 -26.16
N ALA A 42 26.05 36.52 -26.00
CA ALA A 42 25.08 36.88 -24.96
C ALA A 42 23.75 36.14 -25.14
N ARG A 43 23.23 36.06 -26.38
CA ARG A 43 22.01 35.31 -26.69
C ARG A 43 22.17 33.81 -26.42
N ALA A 44 23.30 33.22 -26.79
CA ALA A 44 23.60 31.81 -26.50
C ALA A 44 23.73 31.54 -24.99
N LYS A 45 24.33 32.46 -24.22
CA LYS A 45 24.41 32.36 -22.75
C LYS A 45 23.02 32.39 -22.11
N LEU A 46 22.18 33.36 -22.46
CA LEU A 46 20.83 33.47 -21.94
C LEU A 46 19.97 32.26 -22.32
N SER A 47 20.06 31.79 -23.56
CA SER A 47 19.36 30.58 -24.01
C SER A 47 19.80 29.34 -23.22
N LYS A 48 21.10 29.21 -22.94
CA LYS A 48 21.63 28.12 -22.11
C LYS A 48 21.12 28.18 -20.67
N GLU A 49 21.14 29.36 -20.04
CA GLU A 49 20.64 29.57 -18.67
C GLU A 49 19.17 29.20 -18.58
N TYR A 50 18.35 29.67 -19.53
CA TYR A 50 16.93 29.31 -19.60
C TYR A 50 16.69 27.79 -19.66
N LEU A 51 17.45 27.06 -20.49
CA LEU A 51 17.33 25.61 -20.58
C LEU A 51 17.77 24.90 -19.30
N VAL A 52 18.77 25.45 -18.60
CA VAL A 52 19.20 24.92 -17.29
C VAL A 52 18.10 25.12 -16.25
N ASP A 53 17.50 26.31 -16.18
CA ASP A 53 16.41 26.60 -15.25
C ASP A 53 15.20 25.71 -15.51
N GLN A 54 14.80 25.56 -16.77
CA GLN A 54 13.71 24.66 -17.18
C GLN A 54 14.00 23.21 -16.78
N ARG A 55 15.24 22.75 -16.97
CA ARG A 55 15.65 21.40 -16.57
C ARG A 55 15.60 21.22 -15.05
N CYS A 56 16.07 22.21 -14.29
CA CYS A 56 16.03 22.20 -12.83
C CYS A 56 14.60 22.14 -12.32
N GLU A 57 13.69 22.93 -12.89
CA GLU A 57 12.27 22.92 -12.54
C GLU A 57 11.61 21.56 -12.84
N SER A 58 11.88 20.98 -14.01
CA SER A 58 11.38 19.66 -14.37
C SER A 58 11.88 18.56 -13.42
N ILE A 59 13.17 18.57 -13.05
CA ILE A 59 13.74 17.63 -12.08
C ILE A 59 13.08 17.81 -10.71
N PHE A 60 12.83 19.05 -10.29
CA PHE A 60 12.19 19.33 -9.01
C PHE A 60 10.77 18.74 -8.93
N GLU A 61 9.94 18.96 -9.95
CA GLU A 61 8.59 18.39 -9.98
C GLU A 61 8.59 16.85 -10.06
N LEU A 62 9.57 16.25 -10.74
CA LEU A 62 9.76 14.79 -10.74
C LEU A 62 10.12 14.25 -9.35
N VAL A 63 11.04 14.90 -8.63
CA VAL A 63 11.42 14.51 -7.26
C VAL A 63 10.21 14.61 -6.33
N LYS A 64 9.43 15.68 -6.44
CA LYS A 64 8.21 15.88 -5.66
C LYS A 64 7.14 14.82 -5.97
N ALA A 65 6.96 14.44 -7.24
CA ALA A 65 6.08 13.35 -7.62
C ALA A 65 6.57 12.01 -7.07
N GLY A 66 7.88 11.76 -7.09
CA GLY A 66 8.51 10.58 -6.50
C GLY A 66 8.25 10.46 -5.00
N ALA A 67 8.44 11.55 -4.24
CA ALA A 67 8.18 11.58 -2.80
C ALA A 67 6.72 11.23 -2.47
N LYS A 68 5.76 11.76 -3.24
CA LYS A 68 4.33 11.43 -3.08
C LYS A 68 4.04 9.96 -3.42
N ALA A 69 4.69 9.41 -4.44
CA ALA A 69 4.54 8.00 -4.80
C ALA A 69 5.09 7.08 -3.71
N ASP A 70 6.23 7.43 -3.10
CA ASP A 70 6.82 6.68 -1.99
C ASP A 70 5.95 6.74 -0.73
N GLU A 71 5.35 7.90 -0.43
CA GLU A 71 4.39 8.05 0.68
C GLU A 71 3.14 7.17 0.46
N ALA A 72 2.54 7.24 -0.73
CA ALA A 72 1.38 6.41 -1.06
C ALA A 72 1.71 4.91 -1.00
N LYS A 73 2.91 4.52 -1.44
CA LYS A 73 3.42 3.14 -1.31
C LYS A 73 3.54 2.73 0.15
N ALA A 74 4.12 3.57 1.01
CA ALA A 74 4.24 3.31 2.44
C ALA A 74 2.86 3.15 3.12
N GLN A 75 1.90 4.02 2.79
CA GLN A 75 0.53 3.91 3.27
C GLN A 75 -0.12 2.59 2.84
N SER A 76 0.00 2.22 1.56
CA SER A 76 -0.56 0.97 1.05
C SER A 76 0.03 -0.26 1.77
N GLN A 77 1.33 -0.23 2.07
CA GLN A 77 2.02 -1.31 2.78
C GLN A 77 1.55 -1.40 4.23
N ALA A 78 1.30 -0.27 4.91
CA ALA A 78 0.75 -0.25 6.25
C ALA A 78 -0.67 -0.88 6.29
N THR A 79 -1.55 -0.50 5.35
CA THR A 79 -2.90 -1.08 5.24
C THR A 79 -2.87 -2.59 4.96
N ILE A 80 -1.94 -3.05 4.13
CA ILE A 80 -1.75 -4.50 3.88
C ILE A 80 -1.34 -5.22 5.17
N GLN A 81 -0.45 -4.64 5.98
CA GLN A 81 -0.04 -5.26 7.24
C GLN A 81 -1.17 -5.32 8.26
N GLU A 82 -1.96 -4.24 8.40
CA GLU A 82 -3.15 -4.24 9.25
C GLU A 82 -4.19 -5.28 8.79
N SER A 83 -4.40 -5.40 7.48
CA SER A 83 -5.30 -6.42 6.93
C SER A 83 -4.80 -7.85 7.23
N LYS A 84 -3.48 -8.07 7.25
CA LYS A 84 -2.90 -9.37 7.63
C LYS A 84 -3.08 -9.67 9.12
N THR A 85 -2.84 -8.71 10.01
CA THR A 85 -3.00 -8.92 11.45
C THR A 85 -4.46 -9.20 11.82
N THR A 86 -5.40 -8.49 11.19
CA THR A 86 -6.83 -8.74 11.37
C THR A 86 -7.25 -10.12 10.87
N LEU A 87 -6.74 -10.57 9.70
CA LEU A 87 -7.01 -11.90 9.16
C LEU A 87 -6.51 -13.02 10.08
N GLU A 88 -5.29 -12.92 10.61
CA GLU A 88 -4.76 -13.90 11.57
C GLU A 88 -5.58 -13.92 12.86
N GLY A 89 -6.04 -12.75 13.35
CA GLY A 89 -6.95 -12.66 14.48
C GLY A 89 -8.30 -13.35 14.23
N TRP A 90 -8.86 -13.22 13.02
CA TRP A 90 -10.08 -13.95 12.63
C TRP A 90 -9.86 -15.45 12.56
N LYS A 91 -8.75 -15.87 11.96
CA LYS A 91 -8.37 -17.29 11.85
C LYS A 91 -8.25 -17.93 13.23
N GLN A 92 -7.61 -17.27 14.20
CA GLN A 92 -7.53 -17.76 15.56
C GLN A 92 -8.92 -17.94 16.18
N ARG A 93 -9.80 -16.93 16.08
CA ARG A 93 -11.17 -17.03 16.58
C ARG A 93 -11.94 -18.20 15.98
N CYS A 94 -11.75 -18.48 14.70
CA CYS A 94 -12.38 -19.64 14.06
C CYS A 94 -11.90 -20.96 14.65
N TYR A 95 -10.61 -21.09 14.99
CA TYR A 95 -10.10 -22.28 15.69
C TYR A 95 -10.69 -22.40 17.10
N ASP A 96 -10.74 -21.31 17.85
CA ASP A 96 -11.31 -21.31 19.21
C ASP A 96 -12.79 -21.74 19.19
N ILE A 97 -13.57 -21.26 18.20
CA ILE A 97 -14.97 -21.67 18.02
C ILE A 97 -15.09 -23.15 17.63
N ALA A 98 -14.21 -23.65 16.75
CA ALA A 98 -14.22 -25.04 16.33
C ALA A 98 -13.88 -25.99 17.50
N ASP A 99 -12.91 -25.63 18.33
CA ASP A 99 -12.53 -26.37 19.52
C ASP A 99 -13.67 -26.42 20.55
N ALA A 100 -14.29 -25.26 20.83
CA ALA A 100 -15.46 -25.19 21.71
C ALA A 100 -16.63 -26.04 21.17
N ALA A 101 -16.88 -26.02 19.85
CA ALA A 101 -17.92 -26.84 19.24
C ALA A 101 -17.63 -28.34 19.39
N GLU A 102 -16.37 -28.77 19.28
CA GLU A 102 -15.98 -30.16 19.51
C GLU A 102 -16.24 -30.58 20.97
N GLU A 103 -15.94 -29.71 21.94
CA GLU A 103 -16.25 -29.95 23.35
C GLU A 103 -17.76 -30.12 23.58
N PHE A 104 -18.58 -29.23 23.01
CA PHE A 104 -20.04 -29.35 23.11
C PHE A 104 -20.57 -30.66 22.51
N VAL A 105 -20.02 -31.10 21.39
CA VAL A 105 -20.39 -32.39 20.78
C VAL A 105 -20.04 -33.56 21.71
N LYS A 106 -18.87 -33.54 22.37
CA LYS A 106 -18.47 -34.57 23.35
C LYS A 106 -19.41 -34.57 24.56
N ILE A 107 -19.74 -33.40 25.10
CA ILE A 107 -20.66 -33.26 26.23
C ILE A 107 -22.04 -33.78 25.84
N ALA A 108 -22.56 -33.39 24.68
CA ALA A 108 -23.85 -33.85 24.19
C ALA A 108 -23.88 -35.38 24.01
N TRP A 109 -22.80 -35.97 23.49
CA TRP A 109 -22.67 -37.42 23.36
C TRP A 109 -22.69 -38.13 24.71
N LEU A 110 -21.91 -37.66 25.70
CA LEU A 110 -21.90 -38.21 27.05
C LEU A 110 -23.27 -38.07 27.75
N ALA A 111 -23.92 -36.91 27.61
CA ALA A 111 -25.24 -36.67 28.16
C ALA A 111 -26.29 -37.63 27.56
N ASN A 112 -26.28 -37.79 26.23
CA ASN A 112 -27.17 -38.73 25.53
C ASN A 112 -26.92 -40.18 25.96
N GLN A 113 -25.65 -40.56 26.18
CA GLN A 113 -25.30 -41.88 26.70
C GLN A 113 -25.86 -42.08 28.12
N ALA A 114 -25.65 -41.11 29.01
CA ALA A 114 -26.15 -41.16 30.37
C ALA A 114 -27.69 -41.24 30.43
N LEU A 115 -28.40 -40.51 29.54
CA LEU A 115 -29.85 -40.57 29.42
C LEU A 115 -30.37 -41.98 29.06
N MET A 116 -29.57 -42.79 28.36
CA MET A 116 -29.91 -44.17 28.02
C MET A 116 -29.53 -45.17 29.12
N ASP A 117 -28.41 -44.94 29.79
CA ASP A 117 -27.87 -45.86 30.80
C ASP A 117 -28.58 -45.74 32.15
N ILE A 118 -29.01 -44.54 32.54
CA ILE A 118 -29.70 -44.29 33.83
C ILE A 118 -30.97 -45.15 33.96
N PRO A 119 -31.93 -45.15 33.00
CA PRO A 119 -33.16 -45.95 33.11
C PRO A 119 -32.92 -47.45 33.09
N ARG A 120 -31.87 -47.91 32.40
CA ARG A 120 -31.49 -49.32 32.41
C ARG A 120 -30.96 -49.72 33.78
N SER A 121 -30.07 -48.91 34.34
CA SER A 121 -29.48 -49.15 35.67
C SER A 121 -30.54 -49.08 36.76
N LEU A 122 -31.46 -48.10 36.68
CA LEU A 122 -32.58 -47.96 37.61
C LEU A 122 -33.49 -49.19 37.60
N ARG A 123 -33.86 -49.69 36.41
CA ARG A 123 -34.68 -50.91 36.28
C ARG A 123 -34.01 -52.15 36.87
N ILE A 124 -32.69 -52.28 36.72
CA ILE A 124 -31.93 -53.38 37.34
C ILE A 124 -32.02 -53.27 38.86
N ALA A 125 -31.80 -52.08 39.42
CA ALA A 125 -31.87 -51.85 40.87
C ALA A 125 -33.28 -52.09 41.42
N GLU A 126 -34.33 -51.61 40.74
CA GLU A 126 -35.73 -51.87 41.09
C GLU A 126 -36.05 -53.37 41.12
N GLY A 127 -35.52 -54.14 40.16
CA GLY A 127 -35.69 -55.60 40.13
C GLY A 127 -35.00 -56.36 41.26
N MET A 128 -34.11 -55.72 42.01
CA MET A 128 -33.43 -56.30 43.18
C MET A 128 -34.12 -55.95 44.50
N VAL A 129 -35.14 -55.09 44.49
CA VAL A 129 -35.87 -54.68 45.70
C VAL A 129 -36.81 -55.80 46.15
N ASP A 130 -36.62 -56.28 47.39
CA ASP A 130 -37.55 -57.19 48.07
C ASP A 130 -38.43 -56.36 49.02
N PRO A 131 -39.76 -56.29 48.81
CA PRO A 131 -40.66 -55.48 49.64
C PRO A 131 -40.61 -55.80 51.14
N PHE A 132 -40.15 -56.99 51.52
CA PHE A 132 -40.09 -57.43 52.91
C PHE A 132 -38.71 -57.33 53.53
N ARG A 133 -37.65 -57.15 52.72
CA ARG A 133 -36.26 -57.14 53.19
C ARG A 133 -35.52 -55.84 52.91
N THR A 134 -35.93 -55.11 51.88
CA THR A 134 -35.28 -53.86 51.50
C THR A 134 -35.77 -52.72 52.40
N PRO A 135 -34.86 -51.96 53.04
CA PRO A 135 -35.21 -50.79 53.81
C PRO A 135 -36.02 -49.78 52.99
N ARG A 136 -37.00 -49.13 53.63
CA ARG A 136 -37.94 -48.20 52.98
C ARG A 136 -37.23 -47.04 52.29
N GLU A 137 -36.12 -46.59 52.86
CA GLU A 137 -35.31 -45.48 52.35
C GLU A 137 -34.75 -45.78 50.96
N ILE A 138 -34.42 -47.04 50.67
CA ILE A 138 -33.91 -47.45 49.36
C ILE A 138 -35.03 -47.36 48.31
N SER A 139 -36.24 -47.82 48.64
CA SER A 139 -37.39 -47.72 47.73
C SER A 139 -37.76 -46.26 47.45
N GLN A 140 -37.74 -45.39 48.47
CA GLN A 140 -37.99 -43.95 48.32
C GLN A 140 -36.92 -43.28 47.44
N PHE A 141 -35.66 -43.66 47.62
CA PHE A 141 -34.58 -43.14 46.77
C PHE A 141 -34.78 -43.51 45.30
N LEU A 142 -35.15 -44.76 44.99
CA LEU A 142 -35.41 -45.18 43.61
C LEU A 142 -36.60 -44.45 42.98
N GLU A 143 -37.65 -44.18 43.77
CA GLU A 143 -38.80 -43.39 43.33
C GLU A 143 -38.40 -41.95 42.99
N LEU A 144 -37.60 -41.30 43.85
CA LEU A 144 -37.04 -39.97 43.56
C LEU A 144 -36.16 -39.96 42.30
N CYS A 145 -35.35 -41.00 42.08
CA CYS A 145 -34.56 -41.13 40.86
C CYS A 145 -35.42 -41.25 39.61
N ARG A 146 -36.57 -41.93 39.70
CA ARG A 146 -37.52 -42.06 38.58
C ARG A 146 -38.16 -40.71 38.26
N GLU A 147 -38.67 -40.00 39.27
CA GLU A 147 -39.27 -38.67 39.10
C GLU A 147 -38.29 -37.67 38.47
N LEU A 148 -37.04 -37.68 38.94
CA LEU A 148 -35.98 -36.83 38.37
C LEU A 148 -35.72 -37.15 36.89
N TYR A 149 -35.65 -38.43 36.54
CA TYR A 149 -35.46 -38.85 35.16
C TYR A 149 -36.63 -38.43 34.26
N ASP A 150 -37.87 -38.63 34.70
CA ASP A 150 -39.05 -38.25 33.92
C ASP A 150 -39.09 -36.74 33.67
N THR A 151 -38.74 -35.93 34.68
CA THR A 151 -38.61 -34.47 34.52
C THR A 151 -37.53 -34.10 33.48
N MET A 152 -36.35 -34.72 33.56
CA MET A 152 -35.28 -34.50 32.57
C MET A 152 -35.70 -34.90 31.16
N LYS A 153 -36.43 -36.00 31.03
CA LYS A 153 -36.94 -36.49 29.75
C LYS A 153 -37.93 -35.51 29.14
N GLU A 154 -38.84 -34.95 29.93
CA GLU A 154 -39.78 -33.91 29.49
C GLU A 154 -39.04 -32.65 29.01
N MET A 155 -38.01 -32.20 29.72
CA MET A 155 -37.20 -31.03 29.31
C MET A 155 -36.41 -31.25 28.03
N SER A 156 -36.06 -32.51 27.71
CA SER A 156 -35.31 -32.86 26.49
C SER A 156 -36.19 -33.05 25.25
N ALA A 157 -37.52 -33.01 25.40
CA ALA A 157 -38.43 -33.15 24.27
C ALA A 157 -38.35 -31.89 23.38
N PRO A 158 -38.26 -32.04 22.05
CA PRO A 158 -38.31 -30.90 21.15
C PRO A 158 -39.67 -30.18 21.27
N PRO A 159 -39.70 -28.85 21.11
CA PRO A 159 -40.93 -28.05 21.14
C PRO A 159 -41.90 -28.40 19.99
#